data_AF-A0A955MCU5-F1
#
_entry.id   AF-A0A955MCU5-F1
#
_cell.length_a   1.000
_cell.length_b   1.000
_cell.length_c   1.000
_cell.angle_alpha   90.00
_cell.angle_beta   90.00
_cell.angle_gamma   90.00
#
_symmetry.space_group_name_H-M   'P 1'
#
loop_
_entity.id
_entity.type
_entity.pdbx_description
1 polymer ?
#
loop_
_entity_poly.entity_id
_entity_poly.type
_entity_poly.pdbx_seq_one_letter_code
_entity_poly.pdbx_strand_id
1 'polypeptide(L)'
;MWETYRQIAFKYPRISLEEDRQLIAEAKRDSKEKAEEIVLRHVGFIIRRIHKKAFPSYLDRFGEDILSEAIFILYDKIKTYDLEYKDRQGNLKPVRFSSYIWKRIDGFIVDSLKKESQRQRCHESPDWERYAPEIAIF
;
A
#
# COMPACT_ATOMS: atom_id res chain seq x y z
N MET A 1 -17.93 -4.42 1.25
CA MET A 1 -16.49 -4.77 1.37
C MET A 1 -15.75 -3.90 2.38
N TRP A 2 -15.79 -2.57 2.27
CA TRP A 2 -15.16 -1.64 3.24
C TRP A 2 -15.67 -1.77 4.68
N GLU A 3 -16.85 -2.36 4.89
CA GLU A 3 -17.42 -2.61 6.22
C GLU A 3 -16.59 -3.56 7.07
N THR A 4 -16.09 -4.66 6.50
CA THR A 4 -15.21 -5.60 7.20
C THR A 4 -13.93 -4.90 7.67
N TYR A 5 -13.41 -4.00 6.85
CA TYR A 5 -12.24 -3.21 7.22
C TYR A 5 -12.53 -2.13 8.26
N ARG A 6 -13.75 -1.57 8.28
CA ARG A 6 -14.20 -0.71 9.38
C ARG A 6 -14.18 -1.49 10.69
N GLN A 7 -14.71 -2.71 10.71
CA GLN A 7 -14.68 -3.57 11.90
C GLN A 7 -13.24 -3.87 12.36
N ILE A 8 -12.32 -4.14 11.42
CA ILE A 8 -10.89 -4.32 11.72
C ILE A 8 -10.30 -3.03 12.33
N ALA A 9 -10.58 -1.86 11.75
CA ALA A 9 -10.08 -0.59 12.28
C ALA A 9 -10.63 -0.26 13.68
N PHE A 10 -11.87 -0.68 13.99
CA PHE A 10 -12.43 -0.59 15.34
C PHE A 10 -11.75 -1.56 16.32
N LYS A 11 -11.50 -2.80 15.89
CA LYS A 11 -10.85 -3.83 16.72
C LYS A 11 -9.37 -3.52 16.99
N TYR A 12 -8.69 -2.88 16.04
CA TYR A 12 -7.27 -2.54 16.11
C TYR A 12 -7.08 -1.02 16.08
N PRO A 13 -7.38 -0.32 17.19
CA PRO A 13 -7.24 1.12 17.25
C PRO A 13 -5.78 1.55 17.13
N ARG A 14 -5.61 2.82 16.79
CA ARG A 14 -4.30 3.47 16.69
C ARG A 14 -3.63 3.51 18.06
N ILE A 15 -2.36 3.16 18.08
CA ILE A 15 -1.52 3.14 19.28
C ILE A 15 -0.57 4.35 19.33
N SER A 16 0.04 4.55 20.49
CA SER A 16 1.08 5.55 20.69
C SER A 16 2.33 5.24 19.87
N LEU A 17 3.22 6.23 19.72
CA LEU A 17 4.50 6.04 19.02
C LEU A 17 5.37 4.99 19.72
N GLU A 18 5.33 4.95 21.05
CA GLU A 18 6.16 4.06 21.85
C GLU A 18 5.70 2.61 21.69
N GLU A 19 4.40 2.36 21.83
CA GLU A 19 3.80 1.04 21.61
C GLU A 19 4.06 0.54 20.18
N ASP A 20 3.94 1.42 19.18
CA ASP A 20 4.19 1.10 17.77
C ASP A 20 5.63 0.61 17.57
N ARG A 21 6.59 1.31 18.19
CA ARG A 21 8.01 0.96 18.14
C ARG A 21 8.32 -0.33 18.90
N GLN A 22 7.72 -0.53 20.07
CA GLN A 22 7.88 -1.76 20.84
C GLN A 22 7.38 -2.97 20.06
N LEU A 23 6.18 -2.89 19.48
CA LEU A 23 5.64 -3.96 18.64
C LEU A 23 6.54 -4.24 17.43
N ILE A 24 7.06 -3.20 16.76
CA ILE A 24 8.00 -3.37 15.64
C ILE A 24 9.30 -4.04 16.11
N ALA A 25 9.82 -3.66 17.28
CA ALA A 25 11.01 -4.29 17.85
C ALA A 25 10.77 -5.79 18.15
N GLU A 26 9.60 -6.14 18.68
CA GLU A 26 9.19 -7.53 18.92
C GLU A 26 9.00 -8.29 17.60
N ALA A 27 8.35 -7.69 16.60
CA ALA A 27 8.13 -8.28 15.29
C ALA A 27 9.45 -8.57 14.54
N LYS A 28 10.46 -7.69 14.68
CA LYS A 28 11.80 -7.89 14.12
C LYS A 28 12.56 -9.06 14.76
N ARG A 29 12.18 -9.48 15.96
CA ARG A 29 12.74 -10.67 16.65
C ARG A 29 12.01 -11.96 16.22
N ASP A 30 11.45 -11.97 15.01
CA ASP A 30 10.77 -13.09 14.36
C ASP A 30 9.40 -13.48 14.94
N SER A 31 8.72 -12.53 15.59
CA SER A 31 7.34 -12.73 16.03
C SER A 31 6.35 -12.40 14.91
N LYS A 32 5.91 -13.46 14.20
CA LYS A 32 4.88 -13.38 13.14
C LYS A 32 3.59 -12.72 13.63
N GLU A 33 3.12 -13.09 14.83
CA GLU A 33 1.91 -12.54 15.44
C GLU A 33 2.01 -11.03 15.64
N LYS A 34 3.18 -10.54 16.07
CA LYS A 34 3.41 -9.10 16.27
C LYS A 34 3.46 -8.36 14.93
N ALA A 35 4.05 -8.97 13.90
CA ALA A 35 4.01 -8.41 12.55
C ALA A 35 2.58 -8.30 12.03
N GLU A 36 1.76 -9.35 12.21
CA GLU A 36 0.34 -9.37 11.86
C GLU A 36 -0.45 -8.28 12.62
N GLU A 37 -0.19 -8.11 13.92
CA GLU A 37 -0.82 -7.07 14.73
C GLU A 37 -0.49 -5.66 14.22
N ILE A 38 0.78 -5.37 13.90
CA ILE A 38 1.19 -4.07 13.33
C ILE A 38 0.46 -3.81 12.01
N VAL A 39 0.36 -4.83 11.16
CA VAL A 39 -0.38 -4.74 9.89
C VAL A 39 -1.83 -4.39 10.16
N LEU A 40 -2.53 -5.14 11.01
CA LEU A 40 -3.94 -4.90 11.32
C LEU A 40 -4.20 -3.50 11.87
N ARG A 41 -3.32 -2.99 12.74
CA ARG A 41 -3.37 -1.62 13.27
C ARG A 41 -3.14 -0.54 12.20
N HIS A 42 -2.47 -0.88 11.10
CA HIS A 42 -2.15 0.05 10.00
C HIS A 42 -3.04 -0.10 8.76
N VAL A 43 -3.85 -1.16 8.65
CA VAL A 43 -4.78 -1.36 7.52
C VAL A 43 -5.73 -0.16 7.37
N GLY A 44 -6.29 0.35 8.48
CA GLY A 44 -7.17 1.53 8.44
C GLY A 44 -6.46 2.78 7.90
N PHE A 45 -5.16 2.94 8.18
CA PHE A 45 -4.35 4.01 7.60
C PHE A 45 -4.22 3.86 6.08
N ILE A 46 -3.93 2.65 5.58
CA ILE A 46 -3.79 2.37 4.14
C ILE A 46 -5.10 2.63 3.41
N ILE A 47 -6.21 2.12 3.93
CA ILE A 47 -7.54 2.32 3.31
C ILE A 47 -7.84 3.80 3.16
N ARG A 48 -7.56 4.60 4.19
CA ARG A 48 -7.69 6.06 4.11
C ARG A 48 -6.79 6.66 3.02
N ARG A 49 -5.58 6.13 2.78
CA ARG A 49 -4.71 6.59 1.67
C ARG A 49 -5.30 6.22 0.32
N ILE A 50 -5.76 4.97 0.16
CA ILE A 50 -6.39 4.47 -1.06
C ILE A 50 -7.59 5.35 -1.44
N HIS A 51 -8.53 5.55 -0.51
CA HIS A 51 -9.68 6.43 -0.73
C HIS A 51 -9.32 7.88 -1.06
N LYS A 52 -8.19 8.38 -0.53
CA LYS A 52 -7.74 9.75 -0.80
C LYS A 52 -7.09 9.91 -2.18
N LYS A 53 -6.54 8.83 -2.74
CA LYS A 53 -5.68 8.87 -3.93
C LYS A 53 -6.32 8.29 -5.19
N ALA A 54 -7.22 7.33 -5.04
CA ALA A 54 -7.90 6.71 -6.16
C ALA A 54 -9.26 7.39 -6.41
N PHE A 55 -9.62 7.49 -7.68
CA PHE A 55 -10.96 7.91 -8.09
C PHE A 55 -11.99 6.82 -7.72
N PRO A 56 -13.24 7.19 -7.40
CA PRO A 56 -14.26 6.23 -6.97
C PRO A 56 -14.42 5.02 -7.90
N SER A 57 -14.43 5.24 -9.22
CA SER A 57 -14.55 4.15 -10.21
C SER A 57 -13.39 3.16 -10.18
N TYR A 58 -12.19 3.59 -9.81
CA TYR A 58 -11.02 2.72 -9.68
C TYR A 58 -10.99 2.02 -8.32
N LEU A 59 -11.53 2.66 -7.28
CA LEU A 59 -11.69 2.04 -5.96
C LEU A 59 -12.60 0.81 -6.02
N ASP A 60 -13.72 0.91 -6.73
CA ASP A 60 -14.69 -0.18 -6.83
C ASP A 60 -14.14 -1.37 -7.63
N ARG A 61 -13.27 -1.12 -8.61
CA ARG A 61 -12.69 -2.16 -9.47
C ARG A 61 -11.40 -2.77 -8.92
N PHE A 62 -10.53 -1.98 -8.32
CA PHE A 62 -9.15 -2.39 -8.00
C PHE A 62 -8.75 -2.14 -6.54
N GLY A 63 -9.67 -1.61 -5.71
CA GLY A 63 -9.35 -1.24 -4.34
C GLY A 63 -8.87 -2.41 -3.48
N GLU A 64 -9.41 -3.60 -3.70
CA GLU A 64 -9.03 -4.83 -2.98
C GLU A 64 -7.63 -5.32 -3.36
N ASP A 65 -7.31 -5.34 -4.66
CA ASP A 65 -5.99 -5.73 -5.15
C ASP A 65 -4.91 -4.76 -4.64
N ILE A 66 -5.18 -3.45 -4.74
CA ILE A 66 -4.28 -2.41 -4.23
C ILE A 66 -4.09 -2.57 -2.73
N LEU A 67 -5.13 -2.87 -1.97
CA LEU A 67 -5.01 -3.08 -0.53
C LEU A 67 -4.19 -4.33 -0.19
N SER A 68 -4.43 -5.43 -0.90
CA SER A 68 -3.73 -6.71 -0.71
C SER A 68 -2.24 -6.58 -0.99
N GLU A 69 -1.87 -5.93 -2.10
CA GLU A 69 -0.48 -5.64 -2.42
C GLU A 69 0.17 -4.66 -1.41
N ALA A 70 -0.58 -3.64 -0.97
CA ALA A 70 -0.10 -2.70 0.04
C ALA A 70 0.18 -3.36 1.40
N ILE A 71 -0.53 -4.44 1.75
CA ILE A 71 -0.25 -5.23 2.95
C ILE A 71 1.14 -5.89 2.88
N PHE A 72 1.55 -6.43 1.73
CA PHE A 72 2.90 -6.97 1.57
C PHE A 72 3.98 -5.89 1.74
N ILE A 73 3.70 -4.67 1.27
CA ILE A 73 4.59 -3.51 1.50
C ILE A 73 4.73 -3.21 3.00
N LEU A 74 3.67 -3.35 3.80
CA LEU A 74 3.79 -3.19 5.26
C LEU A 74 4.74 -4.20 5.87
N TYR A 75 4.58 -5.49 5.54
CA TYR A 75 5.45 -6.54 6.06
C TYR A 75 6.92 -6.29 5.73
N ASP A 76 7.22 -5.87 4.50
CA ASP A 76 8.57 -5.46 4.12
C ASP A 76 9.06 -4.27 4.95
N LYS A 77 8.21 -3.25 5.12
CA LYS A 77 8.59 -2.03 5.83
C LYS A 77 8.77 -2.23 7.33
N ILE A 78 8.08 -3.19 7.95
CA ILE A 78 8.33 -3.57 9.35
C ILE A 78 9.78 -4.05 9.49
N LYS A 79 10.28 -4.87 8.56
CA LYS A 79 11.66 -5.38 8.58
C LYS A 79 12.68 -4.24 8.43
N THR A 80 12.43 -3.30 7.52
CA THR A 80 13.37 -2.22 7.20
C THR A 80 13.25 -0.97 8.07
N TYR A 81 12.27 -0.89 8.97
CA TYR A 81 12.05 0.29 9.81
C TYR A 81 13.21 0.52 10.77
N ASP A 82 13.75 1.74 10.82
CA ASP A 82 14.88 2.07 11.68
C ASP A 82 14.40 2.52 13.07
N LEU A 83 14.63 1.66 14.07
CA LEU A 83 14.28 1.94 15.46
C LEU A 83 15.24 2.98 16.07
N GLU A 84 16.45 3.12 15.56
CA GLU A 84 17.50 3.96 16.13
C GLU A 84 17.79 5.19 15.27
N TYR A 85 16.84 5.57 14.41
CA TYR A 85 16.98 6.71 13.51
C TYR A 85 17.40 7.98 14.29
N LYS A 86 18.52 8.56 13.85
CA LYS A 86 19.09 9.80 14.37
C LYS A 86 18.94 10.93 13.38
N ASP A 87 18.75 12.14 13.88
CA ASP A 87 18.83 13.34 13.05
C ASP A 87 20.30 13.68 12.68
N ARG A 88 20.48 14.76 11.91
CA ARG A 88 21.82 15.20 11.47
C ARG A 88 22.71 15.62 12.65
N GLN A 89 22.11 15.95 13.79
CA GLN A 89 22.80 16.33 15.02
C GLN A 89 23.12 15.12 15.91
N GLY A 90 22.75 13.90 15.49
CA GLY A 90 22.99 12.66 16.23
C GLY A 90 21.95 12.36 17.31
N ASN A 91 20.89 13.17 17.43
CA ASN A 91 19.82 12.95 18.40
C ASN A 91 18.85 11.89 17.90
N LEU A 92 18.43 10.99 18.79
CA LEU A 92 17.38 10.02 18.47
C LEU A 92 16.08 10.74 18.12
N LYS A 93 15.53 10.44 16.95
CA LYS A 93 14.32 11.07 16.43
C LYS A 93 13.33 10.02 15.97
N PRO A 94 12.59 9.39 16.90
CA PRO A 94 11.66 8.33 16.54
C PRO A 94 10.56 8.85 15.59
N VAL A 95 10.40 8.17 14.44
CA VAL A 95 9.41 8.52 13.42
C VAL A 95 8.23 7.55 13.48
N ARG A 96 6.99 8.03 13.51
CA ARG A 96 5.82 7.14 13.47
C ARG A 96 5.86 6.21 12.27
N PHE A 97 5.49 4.94 12.43
CA PHE A 97 5.54 3.97 11.33
C PHE A 97 4.66 4.41 10.14
N SER A 98 3.44 4.88 10.42
CA SER A 98 2.58 5.53 9.41
C SER A 98 3.29 6.63 8.59
N SER A 99 4.12 7.47 9.21
CA SER A 99 4.89 8.52 8.52
C SER A 99 6.09 7.97 7.75
N TYR A 100 6.64 6.83 8.17
CA TYR A 100 7.70 6.15 7.44
C TYR A 100 7.17 5.51 6.14
N ILE A 101 6.01 4.86 6.20
CA ILE A 101 5.45 4.12 5.06
C ILE A 101 4.67 4.99 4.05
N TRP A 102 4.13 6.14 4.47
CA TRP A 102 3.10 6.86 3.68
C TRP A 102 3.50 7.17 2.23
N LYS A 103 4.74 7.61 1.99
CA LYS A 103 5.25 7.96 0.65
C LYS A 103 5.34 6.73 -0.23
N ARG A 104 5.76 5.59 0.34
CA ARG A 104 5.86 4.34 -0.40
C ARG A 104 4.48 3.84 -0.80
N ILE A 105 3.52 3.88 0.13
CA ILE A 105 2.12 3.50 -0.12
C ILE A 105 1.48 4.43 -1.16
N ASP A 106 1.67 5.75 -1.05
CA ASP A 106 1.17 6.71 -2.02
C ASP A 106 1.72 6.48 -3.43
N GLY A 107 3.04 6.30 -3.55
CA GLY A 107 3.69 6.02 -4.82
C GLY A 107 3.15 4.73 -5.43
N PHE A 108 3.04 3.67 -4.61
CA PHE A 108 2.47 2.40 -5.02
C PHE A 108 1.03 2.54 -5.56
N ILE A 109 0.14 3.24 -4.83
CA ILE A 109 -1.25 3.45 -5.30
C ILE A 109 -1.27 4.15 -6.66
N VAL A 110 -0.48 5.22 -6.81
CA VAL A 110 -0.41 5.97 -8.08
C VAL A 110 0.14 5.10 -9.21
N ASP A 111 1.18 4.31 -8.95
CA ASP A 111 1.78 3.44 -9.94
C ASP A 111 0.82 2.33 -10.38
N SER A 112 0.07 1.73 -9.44
CA SER A 112 -0.94 0.72 -9.74
C SER A 112 -2.08 1.31 -10.59
N LEU A 113 -2.57 2.51 -10.25
CA LEU A 113 -3.59 3.19 -11.04
C LEU A 113 -3.09 3.52 -12.46
N LYS A 114 -1.84 3.98 -12.61
CA LYS A 114 -1.24 4.25 -13.92
C LYS A 114 -1.15 3.01 -14.78
N LYS A 115 -0.66 1.90 -14.21
CA LYS A 115 -0.57 0.61 -14.93
C LYS A 115 -1.94 0.18 -15.44
N GLU A 116 -2.97 0.35 -14.63
CA GLU A 116 -4.32 -0.05 -15.01
C GLU A 116 -4.93 0.87 -16.06
N SER A 117 -4.75 2.19 -15.93
CA SER A 117 -5.14 3.12 -17.00
C SER A 117 -4.41 2.84 -18.32
N GLN A 118 -3.15 2.41 -18.28
CA GLN A 118 -2.41 2.00 -19.48
C GLN A 118 -3.01 0.74 -20.11
N ARG A 119 -3.33 -0.29 -19.31
CA ARG A 119 -3.98 -1.51 -19.80
C ARG A 119 -5.31 -1.21 -20.48
N GLN A 120 -6.14 -0.36 -19.88
CA GLN A 120 -7.43 0.05 -20.47
C GLN A 120 -7.24 0.72 -21.82
N ARG A 121 -6.29 1.67 -21.94
CA ARG A 121 -5.97 2.30 -23.23
C ARG A 121 -5.50 1.30 -24.29
N CYS A 122 -4.69 0.31 -23.91
CA CYS A 122 -4.25 -0.74 -24.81
C CYS A 122 -5.38 -1.69 -25.24
N HIS A 123 -6.39 -1.91 -24.38
CA HIS A 123 -7.57 -2.70 -24.74
C HIS A 123 -8.60 -1.93 -25.57
N GLU A 124 -8.75 -0.62 -25.35
CA GLU A 124 -9.65 0.25 -26.12
C GLU A 124 -9.09 0.60 -27.51
N SER A 125 -7.78 0.48 -27.70
CA SER A 125 -7.11 0.58 -28.99
C SER A 125 -6.52 -0.78 -29.40
N PRO A 126 -7.34 -1.77 -29.79
CA PRO A 126 -6.81 -2.88 -30.55
C PRO A 126 -6.39 -2.30 -31.91
N ASP A 127 -5.11 -1.98 -32.05
CA ASP A 127 -4.48 -1.45 -33.26
C ASP A 127 -4.42 -2.55 -34.35
N TRP A 128 -5.55 -3.21 -34.64
CA TRP A 128 -5.68 -4.25 -35.66
C TRP A 128 -5.63 -3.67 -37.08
N GLU A 129 -5.96 -2.38 -37.24
CA GLU A 129 -5.89 -1.66 -38.52
C GLU A 129 -4.46 -1.41 -39.00
N ARG A 130 -3.45 -1.54 -38.12
CA ARG A 130 -2.04 -1.34 -38.49
C ARG A 130 -1.35 -2.58 -39.08
N TYR A 131 -1.99 -3.74 -38.99
CA TYR A 131 -1.48 -5.04 -39.46
C TYR A 131 -2.51 -5.77 -40.33
N ALA A 132 -3.25 -5.07 -41.18
CA ALA A 132 -3.89 -5.71 -42.32
C ALA A 132 -2.82 -5.83 -43.43
N PRO A 133 -2.14 -6.99 -43.63
CA PRO A 133 -1.38 -7.18 -44.85
C PRO A 133 -2.37 -7.03 -46.00
N GLU A 134 -2.06 -6.11 -46.92
CA GLU A 134 -2.81 -5.91 -48.15
C GLU A 134 -3.07 -7.29 -48.77
N ILE A 135 -4.34 -7.70 -48.76
CA ILE A 135 -4.79 -8.88 -49.50
C ILE A 135 -4.59 -8.48 -50.96
N ALA A 136 -3.44 -8.86 -51.52
CA ALA A 136 -3.17 -8.80 -52.94
C ALA A 136 -4.19 -9.72 -53.63
N ILE A 137 -5.22 -9.11 -54.19
CA ILE A 137 -6.17 -9.76 -55.08
C ILE A 137 -5.41 -10.06 -56.38
N PHE A 138 -5.20 -11.34 -56.66
CA PHE A 138 -4.75 -11.86 -57.96
C PHE A 138 -5.87 -11.80 -58.99
#